data_AF-A0A3E2VL10-F1
#
_entry.id   AF-A0A3E2VL10-F1
#
_cell.length_a   1.000
_cell.length_b   1.000
_cell.length_c   1.000
_cell.angle_alpha   90.00
_cell.angle_beta   90.00
_cell.angle_gamma   90.00
#
_symmetry.space_group_name_H-M   'P 1'
#
loop_
_entity.id
_entity.type
_entity.pdbx_description
1 polymer ?
#
loop_
_entity_poly.entity_id
_entity_poly.type
_entity_poly.pdbx_seq_one_letter_code
_entity_poly.pdbx_strand_id
1 'polypeptide(L)'
;MKTEGLSKALEEARDTCIQLADMGVEKDMLEPFWQLIKECEAIIRHEADIKKKMMKGIKEAQKNGIRIGRPAIPCSDKFLKLAVLQSQHAITAVDAATQLNIGRSTFYKLKKLYHKEIKRRKQEG
;
A
#
# COMPACT_ATOMS: atom_id res chain seq x y z
N MET A 1 -5.61 -9.54 1.79
CA MET A 1 -5.13 -10.62 2.70
C MET A 1 -6.20 -11.68 2.70
N LYS A 2 -5.80 -12.95 2.77
CA LYS A 2 -6.59 -14.16 2.50
C LYS A 2 -7.68 -14.46 3.55
N THR A 3 -8.29 -13.45 4.17
CA THR A 3 -9.34 -13.66 5.19
C THR A 3 -10.66 -14.04 4.56
N GLU A 4 -11.00 -13.55 3.37
CA GLU A 4 -12.22 -13.97 2.65
C GLU A 4 -12.23 -15.47 2.34
N GLY A 5 -11.09 -16.02 1.91
CA GLY A 5 -10.96 -17.46 1.68
C GLY A 5 -11.10 -18.28 2.95
N LEU A 6 -10.53 -17.81 4.07
CA LEU A 6 -10.64 -18.50 5.36
C LEU A 6 -12.05 -18.38 5.95
N SER A 7 -12.66 -17.19 5.88
CA SER A 7 -14.04 -16.97 6.34
C SER A 7 -15.02 -17.86 5.58
N LYS A 8 -14.89 -17.96 4.27
CA LYS A 8 -15.72 -18.86 3.44
C LYS A 8 -15.48 -20.33 3.80
N ALA A 9 -14.23 -20.75 3.99
CA ALA A 9 -13.91 -22.11 4.39
C ALA A 9 -14.47 -22.47 5.77
N LEU A 10 -14.48 -21.51 6.71
CA LEU A 10 -15.09 -21.70 8.03
C LEU A 10 -16.61 -21.79 7.95
N GLU A 11 -17.25 -21.00 7.07
CA GLU A 11 -18.68 -21.09 6.79
C GLU A 11 -19.05 -22.46 6.21
N GLU A 12 -18.32 -22.94 5.20
CA GLU A 12 -18.50 -24.27 4.62
C GLU A 12 -18.27 -25.40 5.65
N ALA A 13 -17.23 -25.27 6.49
CA ALA A 13 -16.96 -26.23 7.56
C ALA A 13 -18.09 -26.25 8.61
N ARG A 14 -18.65 -25.08 8.92
CA ARG A 14 -19.80 -24.93 9.81
C ARG A 14 -21.03 -25.64 9.25
N ASP A 15 -21.35 -25.39 8.00
CA ASP A 15 -22.50 -26.00 7.31
C ASP A 15 -22.35 -27.53 7.24
N THR A 16 -21.14 -28.01 7.00
CA THR A 16 -20.82 -29.45 7.02
C THR A 16 -21.06 -30.05 8.41
N CYS A 17 -20.65 -29.36 9.48
CA CYS A 17 -20.90 -29.84 10.85
C CYS A 17 -22.40 -29.87 11.18
N ILE A 18 -23.20 -28.93 10.66
CA ILE A 18 -24.67 -28.93 10.82
C ILE A 18 -25.28 -30.13 10.10
N GLN A 19 -24.90 -30.36 8.84
CA GLN A 19 -25.39 -31.49 8.06
C GLN A 19 -25.07 -32.83 8.72
N LEU A 20 -23.86 -32.99 9.26
CA LEU A 20 -23.48 -34.20 9.99
C LEU A 20 -24.29 -34.40 11.26
N ALA A 21 -24.58 -33.33 12.00
CA ALA A 21 -25.45 -33.40 13.18
C ALA A 21 -26.88 -33.82 12.79
N ASP A 22 -27.42 -33.27 11.70
CA ASP A 22 -28.75 -33.64 11.18
C ASP A 22 -28.82 -35.11 10.72
N MET A 23 -27.70 -35.65 10.25
CA MET A 23 -27.55 -37.08 9.90
C MET A 23 -27.39 -38.00 11.12
N GLY A 24 -27.41 -37.46 12.33
CA GLY A 24 -27.36 -38.24 13.58
C GLY A 24 -25.94 -38.55 14.07
N VAL A 25 -24.91 -37.84 13.58
CA VAL A 25 -23.56 -37.95 14.15
C VAL A 25 -23.58 -37.46 15.60
N GLU A 26 -22.93 -38.21 16.49
CA GLU A 26 -22.89 -37.86 17.91
C GLU A 26 -22.24 -36.50 18.14
N LYS A 27 -22.88 -35.70 18.99
CA LYS A 27 -22.45 -34.35 19.32
C LYS A 27 -21.00 -34.29 19.81
N ASP A 28 -20.60 -35.26 20.63
CA ASP A 28 -19.25 -35.32 21.22
C ASP A 28 -18.15 -35.47 20.17
N MET A 29 -18.45 -36.07 19.01
CA MET A 29 -17.52 -36.16 17.89
C MET A 29 -17.37 -34.84 17.13
N LEU A 30 -18.41 -33.99 17.13
CA LEU A 30 -18.41 -32.71 16.43
C LEU A 30 -17.88 -31.56 17.29
N GLU A 31 -17.95 -31.68 18.61
CA GLU A 31 -17.56 -30.64 19.57
C GLU A 31 -16.14 -30.06 19.32
N PRO A 32 -15.10 -30.85 19.02
CA PRO A 32 -13.76 -30.31 18.74
C PRO A 32 -13.74 -29.40 17.49
N PHE A 33 -14.54 -29.73 16.47
CA PHE A 33 -14.63 -28.94 15.24
C PHE A 33 -15.36 -27.63 15.50
N TRP A 34 -16.45 -27.66 16.26
CA TRP A 34 -17.17 -26.47 16.69
C TRP A 34 -16.27 -25.51 17.48
N GLN A 35 -15.49 -26.05 18.40
CA GLN A 35 -14.54 -25.26 19.18
C GLN A 35 -13.45 -24.66 18.29
N LEU A 36 -12.90 -25.43 17.34
CA LEU A 36 -11.90 -24.92 16.39
C LEU A 36 -12.46 -23.79 15.51
N ILE A 37 -13.67 -23.95 14.96
CA ILE A 37 -14.33 -22.91 14.14
C ILE A 37 -14.47 -21.62 14.95
N LYS A 38 -14.95 -21.73 16.19
CA LYS A 38 -15.14 -20.59 17.10
C LYS A 38 -13.84 -19.84 17.39
N GLU A 39 -12.76 -20.57 17.66
CA GLU A 39 -11.45 -19.95 17.91
C GLU A 39 -10.92 -19.24 16.66
N CYS A 40 -11.05 -19.86 15.49
CA CYS A 40 -10.67 -19.24 14.22
C CYS A 40 -11.46 -17.96 13.94
N GLU A 41 -12.78 -17.95 14.17
CA GLU A 41 -13.62 -16.76 14.04
C GLU A 41 -13.21 -15.65 15.02
N ALA A 42 -12.81 -16.00 16.24
CA ALA A 42 -12.32 -15.05 17.22
C ALA A 42 -11.01 -14.39 16.75
N ILE A 43 -10.07 -15.16 16.20
CA ILE A 43 -8.82 -14.65 15.64
C ILE A 43 -9.10 -13.69 14.48
N ILE A 44 -9.98 -14.05 13.54
CA ILE A 44 -10.34 -13.20 12.40
C ILE A 44 -10.93 -11.86 12.87
N ARG A 45 -11.83 -11.88 13.84
CA ARG A 45 -12.42 -10.66 14.42
C ARG A 45 -11.35 -9.78 15.06
N HIS A 46 -10.44 -10.37 15.83
CA HIS A 46 -9.36 -9.64 16.48
C HIS A 46 -8.41 -8.98 15.47
N GLU A 47 -8.03 -9.67 14.39
CA GLU A 47 -7.22 -9.07 13.32
C GLU A 47 -7.95 -7.91 12.62
N ALA A 48 -9.26 -8.04 12.39
CA ALA A 48 -10.07 -6.98 11.80
C ALA A 48 -10.09 -5.72 12.70
N ASP A 49 -10.18 -5.89 14.02
CA ASP A 49 -10.12 -4.79 14.98
C ASP A 49 -8.75 -4.11 15.03
N ILE A 50 -7.66 -4.87 14.99
CA ILE A 50 -6.29 -4.31 14.89
C ILE A 50 -6.19 -3.44 13.64
N LYS A 51 -6.64 -3.97 12.48
CA LYS A 51 -6.61 -3.23 11.22
C LYS A 51 -7.45 -1.95 11.28
N LYS A 52 -8.62 -2.01 11.90
CA LYS A 52 -9.50 -0.84 12.10
C LYS A 52 -8.79 0.23 12.93
N LYS A 53 -8.12 -0.15 14.02
CA LYS A 53 -7.33 0.77 14.86
C LYS A 53 -6.16 1.37 14.09
N MET A 54 -5.42 0.55 13.34
CA MET A 54 -4.30 1.02 12.51
C MET A 54 -4.76 2.04 11.46
N MET A 55 -5.88 1.78 10.78
CA MET A 55 -6.46 2.71 9.81
C MET A 55 -6.89 4.03 10.45
N LYS A 56 -7.44 4.00 11.68
CA LYS A 56 -7.74 5.22 12.44
C LYS A 56 -6.47 6.02 12.73
N GLY A 57 -5.41 5.36 13.22
CA GLY A 57 -4.13 6.01 13.49
C GLY A 57 -3.49 6.63 12.26
N ILE A 58 -3.51 5.94 11.11
CA ILE A 58 -3.00 6.49 9.84
C ILE A 58 -3.79 7.75 9.44
N LYS A 59 -5.12 7.72 9.54
CA LYS A 59 -5.97 8.87 9.20
C LYS A 59 -5.69 10.07 10.10
N GLU A 60 -5.50 9.83 11.38
CA GLU A 60 -5.19 10.88 12.35
C GLU A 60 -3.80 11.49 12.10
N ALA A 61 -2.79 10.66 11.84
CA ALA A 61 -1.46 11.13 11.44
C ALA A 61 -1.51 12.00 10.18
N GLN A 62 -2.25 11.57 9.16
CA GLN A 62 -2.46 12.35 7.94
C GLN A 62 -3.14 13.70 8.21
N LYS A 63 -4.17 13.72 9.08
CA LYS A 63 -4.84 14.96 9.50
C LYS A 63 -3.89 15.92 10.20
N ASN A 64 -2.94 15.39 10.97
CA ASN A 64 -1.88 16.15 11.63
C ASN A 64 -0.71 16.54 10.69
N GLY A 65 -0.86 16.33 9.38
CA GLY A 65 0.15 16.70 8.39
C GLY A 65 1.35 15.74 8.32
N ILE A 66 1.31 14.61 9.02
CA ILE A 66 2.37 13.61 8.98
C ILE A 66 2.35 12.93 7.62
N ARG A 67 3.46 13.07 6.89
CA ARG A 67 3.64 12.41 5.60
C ARG A 67 3.85 10.91 5.80
N ILE A 68 2.95 10.11 5.22
CA ILE A 68 3.05 8.65 5.20
C ILE A 68 3.82 8.18 3.96
N GLY A 69 4.65 7.16 4.14
CA GLY A 69 5.42 6.52 3.07
C GLY A 69 6.77 7.16 2.81
N ARG A 70 7.38 6.83 1.66
CA ARG A 70 8.74 7.28 1.35
C ARG A 70 8.80 8.82 1.22
N PRO A 71 9.81 9.48 1.80
CA PRO A 71 10.07 10.89 1.56
C PRO A 71 10.18 11.20 0.07
N ALA A 72 9.74 12.39 -0.35
CA ALA A 72 9.89 12.82 -1.73
C ALA A 72 11.36 13.12 -1.96
N ILE A 73 11.83 12.85 -3.18
CA ILE A 73 13.11 13.40 -3.62
C ILE A 73 12.90 14.92 -3.75
N PRO A 74 13.61 15.74 -2.95
CA PRO A 74 13.44 17.18 -3.00
C PRO A 74 13.86 17.73 -4.36
N CYS A 75 13.23 18.83 -4.78
CA CYS A 75 13.72 19.58 -5.93
C CYS A 75 15.07 20.21 -5.56
N SER A 76 16.14 19.78 -6.22
CA SER A 76 17.45 20.42 -6.05
C SER A 76 17.70 21.40 -7.19
N ASP A 77 18.51 22.43 -6.92
CA ASP A 77 18.97 23.35 -7.97
C ASP A 77 19.72 22.61 -9.08
N LYS A 78 20.46 21.55 -8.73
CA LYS A 78 21.13 20.67 -9.70
C LYS A 78 20.11 20.02 -10.64
N PHE A 79 18.99 19.54 -10.10
CA PHE A 79 17.91 19.00 -10.92
C PHE A 79 17.31 20.06 -11.86
N LEU A 80 17.00 21.26 -11.37
CA LEU A 80 16.44 22.34 -12.19
C LEU A 80 17.39 22.72 -13.34
N LYS A 81 18.69 22.85 -13.06
CA LYS A 81 19.74 23.11 -14.06
C LYS A 81 19.74 22.05 -15.16
N LEU A 82 19.83 20.78 -14.78
CA LEU A 82 19.88 19.66 -15.73
C LEU A 82 18.56 19.51 -16.50
N ALA A 83 17.42 19.78 -15.87
CA ALA A 83 16.12 19.73 -16.53
C ALA A 83 15.94 20.83 -17.58
N VAL A 84 16.48 22.04 -17.34
CA VAL A 84 16.51 23.11 -18.35
C VAL A 84 17.41 22.73 -19.52
N LEU A 85 18.64 22.27 -19.27
CA LEU A 85 19.58 21.82 -20.31
C LEU A 85 18.99 20.70 -21.17
N GLN A 86 18.36 19.71 -20.54
CA GLN A 86 17.69 18.62 -21.24
C GLN A 86 16.50 19.13 -22.07
N SER A 87 15.78 20.16 -21.61
CA SER A 87 14.67 20.77 -22.36
C SER A 87 15.11 21.64 -23.52
N GLN A 88 16.37 22.06 -23.54
CA GLN A 88 17.04 22.73 -24.66
C GLN A 88 17.74 21.74 -25.60
N HIS A 89 17.57 20.43 -25.37
CA HIS A 89 18.25 19.36 -26.10
C HIS A 89 19.79 19.37 -25.98
N ALA A 90 20.35 20.07 -24.99
CA ALA A 90 21.81 20.14 -24.77
C ALA A 90 22.38 18.87 -24.12
N ILE A 91 21.56 18.12 -23.38
CA ILE A 91 21.90 16.82 -22.80
C ILE A 91 20.73 15.84 -22.95
N THR A 92 20.99 14.54 -22.89
CA THR A 92 19.90 13.55 -22.88
C THR A 92 19.27 13.42 -21.50
N ALA A 93 18.06 12.84 -21.45
CA ALA A 93 17.44 12.49 -20.17
C ALA A 93 18.19 11.39 -19.42
N VAL A 94 18.96 10.55 -20.11
CA VAL A 94 19.82 9.53 -19.49
C VAL A 94 21.00 10.21 -18.80
N ASP A 95 21.68 11.12 -19.49
CA ASP A 95 22.82 11.85 -18.92
C ASP A 95 22.43 12.65 -17.69
N ALA A 96 21.30 13.37 -17.76
CA ALA A 96 20.76 14.13 -16.64
C ALA A 96 20.45 13.22 -15.43
N ALA A 97 19.84 12.05 -15.67
CA ALA A 97 19.50 11.09 -14.62
C ALA A 97 20.75 10.49 -13.97
N THR A 98 21.75 10.12 -14.77
CA THR A 98 23.06 9.62 -14.28
C THR A 98 23.75 10.65 -13.40
N GLN A 99 23.80 11.92 -13.82
CA GLN A 99 24.41 13.01 -13.03
C GLN A 99 23.69 13.28 -11.71
N LEU A 100 22.40 12.92 -11.63
CA LEU A 100 21.58 13.05 -10.42
C LEU A 100 21.56 11.77 -9.57
N ASN A 101 22.21 10.69 -10.03
CA ASN A 101 22.15 9.36 -9.43
C ASN A 101 20.71 8.88 -9.19
N ILE A 102 19.84 9.10 -10.19
CA ILE A 102 18.44 8.66 -10.17
C ILE A 102 18.12 7.84 -11.42
N GLY A 103 17.07 7.03 -11.35
CA GLY A 103 16.54 6.36 -12.54
C GLY A 103 15.95 7.35 -13.56
N ARG A 104 16.06 7.02 -14.86
CA ARG A 104 15.47 7.81 -15.96
C ARG A 104 13.96 8.07 -15.76
N SER A 105 13.22 7.09 -15.25
CA SER A 105 11.80 7.24 -14.95
C SER A 105 11.55 8.25 -13.82
N THR A 106 12.39 8.25 -12.77
CA THR A 106 12.35 9.24 -11.69
C THR A 106 12.63 10.64 -12.23
N PHE A 107 13.58 10.80 -13.15
CA PHE A 107 13.86 12.09 -13.78
C PHE A 107 12.62 12.68 -14.48
N TYR A 108 11.90 11.89 -15.29
CA TYR A 108 10.66 12.36 -15.93
C TYR A 108 9.54 12.65 -14.93
N LYS A 109 9.42 11.85 -13.86
CA LYS A 109 8.44 12.13 -12.78
C LYS A 109 8.72 13.47 -12.11
N LEU A 110 9.99 13.75 -11.78
CA LEU A 110 10.41 15.03 -11.21
C LEU A 110 10.18 16.18 -12.20
N LYS A 111 10.46 15.97 -13.49
CA LYS A 111 10.22 16.97 -14.54
C LYS A 111 8.75 17.36 -14.65
N LYS A 112 7.85 16.37 -14.59
CA LYS A 112 6.40 16.60 -14.56
C LYS A 112 5.98 17.34 -13.29
N LEU A 113 6.52 16.94 -12.14
CA LEU A 113 6.19 17.54 -10.84
C LEU A 113 6.61 19.01 -10.75
N TYR A 114 7.81 19.34 -11.21
CA TYR A 114 8.42 20.67 -11.08
C TYR A 114 8.42 21.48 -12.39
N HIS A 115 7.45 21.23 -13.28
CA HIS A 115 7.40 21.89 -14.60
C HIS A 115 7.29 23.42 -14.52
N LYS A 116 6.61 23.93 -13.48
CA LYS A 116 6.47 25.38 -13.26
C LYS A 116 7.81 26.01 -12.85
N GLU A 117 8.53 25.35 -11.96
CA GLU A 117 9.86 25.76 -11.48
C GLU A 117 10.86 25.75 -12.65
N ILE A 118 10.85 24.69 -13.47
CA ILE A 118 11.71 24.57 -14.65
C ILE A 118 11.42 25.69 -15.66
N LYS A 119 10.14 26.02 -15.88
CA LYS A 119 9.74 27.13 -16.77
C LYS A 119 10.25 28.49 -16.26
N ARG A 120 10.09 28.80 -14.96
CA ARG A 120 10.61 30.04 -14.36
C ARG A 120 12.12 30.13 -14.53
N ARG A 121 12.83 29.05 -14.18
CA ARG A 121 14.29 28.96 -14.26
C ARG A 121 14.85 29.08 -15.68
N LYS A 122 14.03 28.79 -16.71
CA LYS A 122 14.34 29.00 -18.13
C LYS A 122 14.14 30.46 -18.58
N GLN A 123 13.31 31.23 -17.88
CA GLN A 123 13.05 32.64 -18.18
C GLN A 123 14.04 33.57 -17.48
N GLU A 124 14.64 33.10 -16.38
CA GLU A 124 15.61 33.84 -15.54
C GLU A 124 17.06 33.76 -16.03
N GLY A 125 17.37 32.91 -17.03
CA GLY A 125 18.72 32.72 -17.55
C GLY A 125 18.73 32.55 -19.05
#